data_AF-A0A1S2LTA0-F1
#
_entry.id   AF-A0A1S2LTA0-F1
#
_cell.length_a   1.000
_cell.length_b   1.000
_cell.length_c   1.000
_cell.angle_alpha   90.00
_cell.angle_beta   90.00
_cell.angle_gamma   90.00
#
_symmetry.space_group_name_H-M   'P 1'
#
loop_
_entity.id
_entity.type
_entity.pdbx_description
1 polymer ?
#
loop_
_entity_poly.entity_id
_entity_poly.type
_entity_poly.pdbx_seq_one_letter_code
_entity_poly.pdbx_strand_id
1 'polypeptide(L)'
;MKRTIIKKHDNFEEKFEFIDEEKWVYVHYSRGEYQKKAMFLKNNEQSIEHHLDDFFKENNVTFRMEHEIKKVLYKQKLNLETLLKASSLHLGIGIMFALSCIIGFKLGTHFDMTYGKYPLFTLIGLFTGIGLASFTGYKMIKKYIMPDFKD
;
A
#
# COMPACT_ATOMS: atom_id res chain seq x y z
N MET A 1 7.80 -5.97 -12.33
CA MET A 1 8.81 -5.09 -11.68
C MET A 1 10.17 -5.76 -11.68
N LYS A 2 11.23 -5.12 -12.18
CA LYS A 2 12.60 -5.68 -12.20
C LYS A 2 13.48 -5.07 -11.10
N ARG A 3 14.19 -5.91 -10.33
CA ARG A 3 15.23 -5.52 -9.38
C ARG A 3 16.48 -6.36 -9.58
N THR A 4 17.62 -5.77 -9.27
CA THR A 4 18.93 -6.41 -9.30
C THR A 4 19.62 -6.11 -7.99
N ILE A 5 20.00 -7.14 -7.25
CA ILE A 5 20.80 -7.04 -6.03
C ILE A 5 22.16 -7.64 -6.36
N ILE A 6 23.24 -6.89 -6.09
CA ILE A 6 24.61 -7.34 -6.30
C ILE A 6 25.33 -7.25 -4.96
N LYS A 7 25.97 -8.35 -4.58
CA LYS A 7 26.82 -8.46 -3.39
C LYS A 7 28.21 -8.92 -3.78
N LYS A 8 29.18 -8.09 -3.42
CA LYS A 8 30.59 -8.45 -3.51
C LYS A 8 31.00 -9.13 -2.21
N HIS A 9 31.51 -10.33 -2.34
CA HIS A 9 32.23 -11.05 -1.30
C HIS A 9 33.72 -11.02 -1.65
N ASP A 10 34.58 -11.34 -0.68
CA ASP A 10 36.04 -11.23 -0.86
C ASP A 10 36.56 -12.03 -2.06
N ASN A 11 35.90 -13.13 -2.41
CA ASN A 11 36.34 -14.07 -3.45
C ASN A 11 35.39 -14.21 -4.65
N PHE A 12 34.19 -13.63 -4.61
CA PHE A 12 33.23 -13.73 -5.71
C PHE A 12 32.15 -12.65 -5.63
N GLU A 13 31.54 -12.35 -6.77
CA GLU A 13 30.33 -11.55 -6.86
C GLU A 13 29.10 -12.47 -6.94
N GLU A 14 28.11 -12.14 -6.12
CA GLU A 14 26.80 -12.78 -6.10
C GLU A 14 25.76 -11.77 -6.59
N LYS A 15 24.98 -12.13 -7.59
CA LYS A 15 23.98 -11.26 -8.20
C LYS A 15 22.65 -11.99 -8.29
N PHE A 16 21.60 -11.28 -7.91
CA PHE A 16 20.23 -11.77 -7.92
C PHE A 16 19.33 -10.77 -8.66
N GLU A 17 18.84 -11.18 -9.81
CA GLU A 17 17.84 -10.48 -10.59
C GLU A 17 16.48 -11.08 -10.33
N PHE A 18 15.51 -10.21 -10.03
CA PHE A 18 14.16 -10.56 -9.66
C PHE A 18 13.19 -9.75 -10.51
N ILE A 19 12.31 -10.43 -11.24
CA ILE A 19 11.25 -9.80 -12.01
C ILE A 19 9.90 -10.33 -11.52
N ASP A 20 9.14 -9.46 -10.89
CA ASP A 20 7.83 -9.76 -10.31
C ASP A 20 6.71 -9.28 -11.23
N GLU A 21 6.06 -10.19 -11.95
CA GLU A 21 4.93 -9.92 -12.84
C GLU A 21 3.64 -10.49 -12.28
N GLU A 22 2.49 -10.09 -12.82
CA GLU A 22 1.17 -10.42 -12.26
C GLU A 22 0.91 -11.93 -12.13
N LYS A 23 1.40 -12.72 -13.08
CA LYS A 23 1.17 -14.18 -13.15
C LYS A 23 2.41 -15.02 -12.83
N TRP A 24 3.59 -14.41 -12.78
CA TRP A 24 4.84 -15.14 -12.65
C TRP A 24 5.94 -14.29 -12.05
N VAL A 25 6.94 -14.97 -11.51
CA VAL A 25 8.15 -14.38 -10.97
C VAL A 25 9.34 -15.02 -11.66
N TYR A 26 10.18 -14.20 -12.30
CA TYR A 26 11.43 -14.66 -12.88
C TYR A 26 12.58 -14.31 -11.95
N VAL A 27 13.45 -15.29 -11.75
CA VAL A 27 14.65 -15.17 -10.94
C VAL A 27 15.85 -15.55 -11.78
N HIS A 28 16.88 -14.72 -11.73
CA HIS A 28 18.18 -15.01 -12.31
C HIS A 28 19.25 -14.77 -11.27
N TYR A 29 19.86 -15.86 -10.83
CA TYR A 29 20.91 -15.88 -9.83
C TYR A 29 22.25 -16.20 -10.49
N SER A 30 23.30 -15.48 -10.11
CA SER A 30 24.65 -15.77 -10.55
C SER A 30 25.64 -15.62 -9.40
N ARG A 31 26.59 -16.55 -9.30
CA ARG A 31 27.65 -16.57 -8.29
C ARG A 31 28.96 -16.99 -8.94
N GLY A 32 29.85 -16.03 -9.20
CA GLY A 32 31.03 -16.27 -10.02
C GLY A 32 30.64 -16.79 -11.41
N GLU A 33 31.10 -17.98 -11.78
CA GLU A 33 30.74 -18.64 -13.06
C GLU A 33 29.40 -19.38 -13.02
N TYR A 34 28.87 -19.66 -11.83
CA TYR A 34 27.59 -20.35 -11.68
C TYR A 34 26.43 -19.42 -12.03
N GLN A 35 25.50 -19.88 -12.87
CA GLN A 35 24.28 -19.16 -13.20
C GLN A 35 23.07 -20.09 -13.15
N LYS A 36 21.98 -19.62 -12.54
CA LYS A 36 20.69 -20.30 -12.51
C LYS A 36 19.57 -19.34 -12.84
N LYS A 37 18.63 -19.81 -13.66
CA LYS A 37 17.39 -19.10 -13.99
C LYS A 37 16.21 -19.95 -13.57
N ALA A 38 15.20 -19.33 -12.99
CA ALA A 38 13.95 -19.97 -12.62
C ALA A 38 12.77 -19.04 -12.91
N MET A 39 11.62 -19.64 -13.18
CA MET A 39 10.36 -18.93 -13.35
C MET A 39 9.32 -19.64 -12.50
N PHE A 40 8.76 -18.91 -11.54
CA PHE A 40 7.73 -19.39 -10.64
C PHE A 40 6.38 -18.86 -11.11
N LEU A 41 5.40 -19.74 -11.27
CA LEU A 41 4.02 -19.33 -11.54
C LEU A 41 3.36 -18.95 -10.23
N LYS A 42 2.69 -17.79 -10.20
CA LYS A 42 1.92 -17.36 -9.03
C LYS A 42 0.61 -18.16 -9.02
N ASN A 43 0.57 -19.23 -8.24
CA ASN A 43 -0.65 -19.94 -7.92
C ASN A 43 -1.14 -19.53 -6.51
N ASN A 44 -2.45 -19.55 -6.27
CA ASN A 44 -3.06 -19.12 -5.00
C ASN A 44 -2.68 -19.99 -3.79
N GLU A 45 -2.07 -21.15 -4.01
CA GLU A 45 -1.77 -22.12 -2.95
C GLU A 45 -0.42 -21.90 -2.25
N GLN A 46 0.55 -21.24 -2.89
CA GLN A 46 1.89 -21.06 -2.32
C GLN A 46 2.37 -19.61 -2.47
N SER A 47 2.92 -19.05 -1.39
CA SER A 47 3.51 -17.72 -1.44
C SER A 47 4.80 -17.73 -2.25
N ILE A 48 5.09 -16.61 -2.92
CA ILE A 48 6.36 -16.40 -3.64
C ILE A 48 7.56 -16.62 -2.69
N GLU A 49 7.40 -16.30 -1.41
CA GLU A 49 8.41 -16.55 -0.36
C GLU A 49 8.73 -18.03 -0.23
N HIS A 50 7.74 -18.93 -0.29
CA HIS A 50 7.97 -20.37 -0.23
C HIS A 50 8.76 -20.86 -1.45
N HIS A 51 8.39 -20.43 -2.65
CA HIS A 51 9.12 -20.78 -3.88
C HIS A 51 10.56 -20.25 -3.87
N LEU A 52 10.77 -19.07 -3.29
CA LEU A 52 12.10 -18.49 -3.15
C LEU A 52 12.93 -19.21 -2.09
N ASP A 53 12.34 -19.65 -0.97
CA ASP A 53 13.05 -20.40 0.06
C ASP A 53 13.59 -21.74 -0.47
N ASP A 54 12.79 -22.46 -1.27
CA ASP A 54 13.24 -23.68 -1.93
C ASP A 54 14.37 -23.39 -2.92
N PHE A 55 14.22 -22.33 -3.73
CA PHE A 55 15.26 -21.87 -4.65
C PHE A 55 16.56 -21.48 -3.94
N PHE A 56 16.49 -20.79 -2.80
CA PHE A 56 17.67 -20.38 -2.04
C PHE A 56 18.43 -21.59 -1.51
N LYS A 57 17.72 -22.59 -0.99
CA LYS A 57 18.30 -23.85 -0.50
C LYS A 57 18.95 -24.63 -1.64
N GLU A 58 18.27 -24.80 -2.76
CA GLU A 58 18.79 -25.54 -3.92
C GLU A 58 20.06 -24.91 -4.50
N ASN A 59 20.15 -23.57 -4.50
CA ASN A 59 21.24 -22.83 -5.14
C ASN A 59 22.33 -22.38 -4.17
N ASN A 60 22.27 -22.78 -2.90
CA ASN A 60 23.20 -22.37 -1.85
C ASN A 60 23.43 -20.84 -1.84
N VAL A 61 22.33 -20.08 -1.93
CA VAL A 61 22.35 -18.61 -1.87
C VAL A 61 22.86 -18.18 -0.50
N THR A 62 23.71 -17.16 -0.45
CA THR A 62 24.28 -16.75 0.83
C THR A 62 23.20 -16.15 1.74
N PHE A 63 23.30 -16.39 3.05
CA PHE A 63 22.38 -15.81 4.04
C PHE A 63 22.24 -14.28 3.90
N ARG A 64 23.34 -13.61 3.55
CA ARG A 64 23.36 -12.15 3.34
C ARG A 64 22.51 -11.74 2.14
N MET A 65 22.57 -12.48 1.04
CA MET A 65 21.76 -12.24 -0.15
C MET A 65 20.29 -12.56 0.11
N GLU A 66 20.00 -13.72 0.73
CA GLU A 66 18.66 -14.13 1.14
C GLU A 66 17.98 -13.07 2.02
N HIS A 67 18.67 -12.60 3.07
CA HIS A 67 18.14 -11.60 3.98
C HIS A 67 17.82 -10.28 3.27
N GLU A 68 18.63 -9.84 2.31
CA GLU A 68 18.31 -8.64 1.54
C GLU A 68 17.10 -8.81 0.61
N ILE A 69 16.98 -9.96 -0.05
CA ILE A 69 15.82 -10.25 -0.90
C ILE A 69 14.55 -10.27 -0.03
N LYS A 70 14.58 -10.97 1.10
CA LYS A 70 13.45 -10.99 2.06
C LYS A 70 13.09 -9.60 2.57
N LYS A 71 14.10 -8.78 2.91
CA LYS A 71 13.88 -7.38 3.31
C LYS A 71 13.21 -6.55 2.21
N VAL A 72 13.59 -6.75 0.95
CA VAL A 72 12.97 -6.06 -0.19
C VAL A 72 11.52 -6.47 -0.37
N LEU A 73 11.23 -7.78 -0.31
CA LEU A 73 9.86 -8.31 -0.43
C LEU A 73 8.97 -7.83 0.72
N TYR A 74 9.47 -7.88 1.95
CA TYR A 74 8.76 -7.39 3.12
C TYR A 74 8.43 -5.90 3.02
N LYS A 75 9.41 -5.06 2.65
CA LYS A 75 9.21 -3.62 2.46
C LYS A 75 8.17 -3.33 1.36
N GLN A 76 8.13 -4.13 0.30
CA GLN A 76 7.14 -3.99 -0.76
C GLN A 76 5.74 -4.34 -0.26
N LYS A 77 5.59 -5.44 0.48
CA LYS A 77 4.32 -5.84 1.09
C LYS A 77 3.80 -4.74 2.02
N LEU A 78 4.67 -4.22 2.89
CA LEU A 78 4.35 -3.11 3.78
C LEU A 78 3.89 -1.87 2.98
N ASN A 79 4.64 -1.45 1.96
CA ASN A 79 4.28 -0.32 1.11
C ASN A 79 2.91 -0.51 0.43
N LEU A 80 2.61 -1.72 -0.05
CA LEU A 80 1.33 -2.02 -0.70
C LEU A 80 0.17 -1.97 0.31
N GLU A 81 0.34 -2.58 1.48
CA GLU A 81 -0.66 -2.53 2.56
C GLU A 81 -0.91 -1.09 3.01
N THR A 82 0.14 -0.28 3.21
CA THR A 82 0.01 1.14 3.53
C THR A 82 -0.70 1.90 2.40
N LEU A 83 -0.37 1.63 1.14
CA LEU A 83 -1.01 2.28 -0.01
C LEU A 83 -2.51 1.94 -0.10
N LEU A 84 -2.87 0.66 0.08
CA LEU A 84 -4.25 0.19 0.07
C LEU A 84 -5.05 0.78 1.23
N LYS A 85 -4.46 0.81 2.43
CA LYS A 85 -5.03 1.42 3.63
C LYS A 85 -5.22 2.93 3.45
N ALA A 86 -4.24 3.64 2.88
CA ALA A 86 -4.36 5.06 2.58
C ALA A 86 -5.43 5.33 1.52
N SER A 87 -5.47 4.54 0.44
CA SER A 87 -6.43 4.72 -0.66
C SER A 87 -7.87 4.47 -0.20
N SER A 88 -8.12 3.38 0.53
CA SER A 88 -9.42 3.09 1.13
C SER A 88 -9.87 4.18 2.11
N LEU A 89 -8.94 4.72 2.90
CA LEU A 89 -9.23 5.81 3.83
C LEU A 89 -9.61 7.11 3.11
N HIS A 90 -8.93 7.47 2.02
CA HIS A 90 -9.31 8.63 1.20
C HIS A 90 -10.72 8.48 0.62
N LEU A 91 -11.05 7.28 0.13
CA LEU A 91 -12.37 7.00 -0.42
C LEU A 91 -13.46 7.10 0.67
N GLY A 92 -13.21 6.56 1.86
CA GLY A 92 -14.10 6.69 3.01
C GLY A 92 -14.31 8.14 3.45
N ILE A 93 -13.24 8.94 3.49
CA ILE A 93 -13.33 10.38 3.80
C ILE A 93 -14.15 11.11 2.72
N GLY A 94 -13.89 10.85 1.44
CA GLY A 94 -14.64 11.46 0.33
C GLY A 94 -16.15 11.19 0.42
N ILE A 95 -16.54 9.94 0.70
CA ILE A 95 -17.95 9.57 0.92
C ILE A 95 -18.53 10.34 2.11
N MET A 96 -17.78 10.45 3.21
CA MET A 96 -18.22 11.15 4.42
C MET A 96 -18.45 12.64 4.18
N PHE A 97 -17.57 13.29 3.41
CA PHE A 97 -17.76 14.67 2.97
C PHE A 97 -19.00 14.82 2.10
N ALA A 98 -19.17 13.96 1.10
CA ALA A 98 -20.33 14.00 0.21
C ALA A 98 -21.64 13.87 1.00
N LEU A 99 -21.75 12.88 1.88
CA LEU A 99 -22.95 12.66 2.70
C LEU A 99 -23.22 13.83 3.65
N SER A 100 -22.19 14.31 4.36
CA SER A 100 -22.35 15.41 5.31
C SER A 100 -22.79 16.70 4.63
N CYS A 101 -22.23 17.01 3.45
CA CYS A 101 -22.63 18.17 2.66
C CYS A 101 -24.05 18.03 2.09
N ILE A 102 -24.43 16.84 1.58
CA ILE A 102 -25.79 16.61 1.05
C ILE A 102 -26.84 16.75 2.16
N ILE A 103 -26.57 16.17 3.34
CA ILE A 103 -27.48 16.28 4.49
C ILE A 103 -27.59 17.73 4.94
N GLY A 104 -26.45 18.41 5.11
CA GLY A 104 -26.40 19.83 5.50
C GLY A 104 -27.13 20.72 4.51
N PHE A 105 -26.94 20.51 3.20
CA PHE A 105 -27.64 21.22 2.15
C PHE A 105 -29.15 20.99 2.22
N LYS A 106 -29.61 19.73 2.24
CA LYS A 106 -31.05 19.40 2.27
C LYS A 106 -31.74 20.01 3.50
N LEU A 107 -31.16 19.84 4.67
CA LEU A 107 -31.72 20.40 5.91
C LEU A 107 -31.73 21.92 5.87
N GLY A 108 -30.63 22.54 5.43
CA GLY A 108 -30.53 23.98 5.30
C GLY A 108 -31.55 24.56 4.32
N THR A 109 -31.74 23.93 3.16
CA THR A 109 -32.78 24.35 2.19
C THR A 109 -34.19 24.22 2.76
N HIS A 110 -34.47 23.16 3.52
CA HIS A 110 -35.77 22.97 4.15
C HIS A 110 -36.08 24.08 5.16
N PHE A 111 -35.10 24.45 5.99
CA PHE A 111 -35.24 25.56 6.92
C PHE A 111 -35.34 26.91 6.23
N ASP A 112 -34.55 27.14 5.17
CA ASP A 112 -34.62 28.37 4.38
C ASP A 112 -36.01 28.56 3.75
N MET A 113 -36.62 27.49 3.22
CA MET A 113 -37.97 27.54 2.67
C MET A 113 -39.03 27.76 3.75
N THR A 114 -38.85 27.17 4.94
CA THR A 114 -39.81 27.29 6.05
C THR A 114 -39.79 28.68 6.68
N TYR A 115 -38.61 29.30 6.82
CA TYR A 115 -38.44 30.59 7.49
C TYR A 115 -38.26 31.77 6.51
N GLY A 116 -38.26 31.53 5.20
CA GLY A 116 -38.11 32.56 4.18
C GLY A 116 -36.75 33.26 4.17
N LYS A 117 -35.68 32.59 4.64
CA LYS A 117 -34.33 33.18 4.85
C LYS A 117 -33.27 32.67 3.87
N TYR A 118 -33.67 32.22 2.68
CA TYR A 118 -32.75 31.69 1.69
C TYR A 118 -31.63 32.71 1.34
N PRO A 119 -30.34 32.31 1.29
CA PRO A 119 -29.76 30.96 1.51
C PRO A 119 -29.06 30.79 2.88
N LEU A 120 -29.51 31.44 3.94
CA LEU A 120 -28.77 31.52 5.21
C LEU A 120 -28.58 30.15 5.87
N PHE A 121 -29.64 29.38 6.06
CA PHE A 121 -29.57 28.07 6.71
C PHE A 121 -28.89 27.04 5.81
N THR A 122 -29.00 27.16 4.48
CA THR A 122 -28.25 26.36 3.51
C THR A 122 -26.74 26.55 3.66
N LEU A 123 -26.27 27.80 3.78
CA LEU A 123 -24.87 28.11 4.02
C LEU A 123 -24.38 27.49 5.34
N ILE A 124 -25.14 27.69 6.43
CA ILE A 124 -24.80 27.13 7.76
C ILE A 124 -24.72 25.60 7.70
N GLY A 125 -25.70 24.95 7.06
CA GLY A 125 -25.74 23.50 6.91
C GLY A 125 -24.55 22.95 6.14
N LEU A 126 -24.16 23.58 5.03
CA LEU A 126 -22.98 23.21 4.26
C LEU A 126 -21.69 23.37 5.06
N PHE A 127 -21.47 24.53 5.69
CA PHE A 127 -20.26 24.76 6.50
C PHE A 127 -20.17 23.79 7.70
N THR A 128 -21.30 23.49 8.33
CA THR A 128 -21.37 22.51 9.41
C THR A 128 -21.04 21.11 8.91
N GLY A 129 -21.58 20.71 7.75
CA GLY A 129 -21.29 19.44 7.10
C GLY A 129 -19.80 19.28 6.77
N ILE A 130 -19.19 20.32 6.18
CA ILE A 130 -17.74 20.37 5.89
C ILE A 130 -16.93 20.28 7.18
N GLY A 131 -17.28 21.06 8.21
CA GLY A 131 -16.58 21.08 9.48
C GLY A 131 -16.60 19.73 10.19
N LEU A 132 -17.77 19.09 10.25
CA LEU A 132 -17.94 17.76 10.83
C LEU A 132 -17.14 16.71 10.05
N ALA A 133 -17.27 16.67 8.72
CA ALA A 133 -16.54 15.72 7.88
C ALA A 133 -15.02 15.91 7.97
N SER A 134 -14.55 17.15 8.06
CA SER A 134 -13.13 17.47 8.25
C SER A 134 -12.61 16.96 9.59
N PHE A 135 -13.37 17.19 10.67
CA PHE A 135 -12.99 16.74 12.01
C PHE A 135 -12.96 15.22 12.13
N THR A 136 -13.97 14.53 11.60
CA THR A 136 -14.01 13.07 11.59
C THR A 136 -12.94 12.48 10.69
N GLY A 137 -12.72 13.05 9.50
CA GLY A 137 -11.64 12.67 8.59
C GLY A 137 -10.27 12.79 9.25
N TYR A 138 -10.00 13.91 9.94
CA TYR A 138 -8.77 14.11 10.71
C TYR A 138 -8.59 13.04 11.79
N LYS A 139 -9.65 12.71 12.55
CA LYS A 139 -9.61 11.63 13.55
C LYS A 139 -9.30 10.27 12.92
N MET A 140 -9.86 9.96 11.75
CA MET A 140 -9.57 8.72 11.04
C MET A 140 -8.11 8.68 10.57
N ILE A 141 -7.60 9.74 9.95
CA ILE A 141 -6.19 9.83 9.55
C ILE A 141 -5.28 9.62 10.76
N LYS A 142 -5.55 10.31 11.87
CA LYS A 142 -4.75 10.19 13.10
C LYS A 142 -4.78 8.78 13.68
N LYS A 143 -5.91 8.09 13.63
CA LYS A 143 -6.07 6.74 14.17
C LYS A 143 -5.47 5.65 13.28
N TYR A 144 -5.52 5.82 11.96
CA TYR A 144 -5.20 4.73 11.04
C TYR A 144 -3.87 4.93 10.30
N ILE A 145 -3.41 6.15 10.07
CA ILE A 145 -2.15 6.42 9.36
C ILE A 145 -1.03 6.75 10.35
N MET A 146 -1.31 7.62 11.34
CA MET A 146 -0.30 8.08 12.30
C MET A 146 0.24 7.07 13.34
N PRO A 147 -0.41 5.94 13.69
CA PRO A 147 0.22 4.94 14.56
C PRO A 147 1.48 4.34 13.93
N ASP A 148 1.51 4.24 12.59
CA ASP A 148 2.62 3.67 11.81
C ASP A 148 3.80 4.65 11.64
N PHE A 149 3.72 5.88 12.19
CA PHE A 149 4.77 6.91 12.15
C PHE A 149 5.40 7.23 13.53
N LYS A 150 4.99 6.52 14.59
CA LYS A 150 5.65 6.56 15.89
C LYS A 150 6.65 5.40 15.97
N ASP A 151 7.75 5.53 15.24
CA ASP A 151 9.00 4.81 15.49
C ASP A 151 10.15 5.83 15.57
#